data_AF-A0ABD2FRX9-F1
#
_entry.id   AF-A0ABD2FRX9-F1
#
_cell.length_a   1.000
_cell.length_b   1.000
_cell.length_c   1.000
_cell.angle_alpha   90.00
_cell.angle_beta   90.00
_cell.angle_gamma   90.00
#
_symmetry.space_group_name_H-M   'P 1'
#
loop_
_entity.id
_entity.type
_entity.pdbx_description
1 polymer ?
#
loop_
_entity_poly.entity_id
_entity_poly.type
_entity_poly.pdbx_seq_one_letter_code
_entity_poly.pdbx_strand_id
1 'polypeptide(L)'
;MKRTLLFVLTLSGLSAVSTNIIKEYHYVSDSKTWADAQSYCRENFDDLATINNEDENVKLMSVSPSTARKAWIGLYDHFEAWKWALGDTDFNNGFSNWETDNPNVKHAPESCTKMTESGRWDDIQCFYQHHAVCYHEPGPTKYILVETLMNWHDAMAYCRFNYTDLVSVRNLSENNQISSLLSRGTWIGLHRKTWPYWSDKSPNIFTKWATNHPVSTTRTQQYCASVGTASGKWFDSGCGTTQHFFCQSFPPHQHEARFKLKFQSEADLNDPAVQQQILEQLHANLEKHGVADFKLRWTQTDGLTFHKEKKTKE
;
A
#
# COMPACT_ATOMS: atom_id res chain seq x y z
N MET A 1 -12.32 -61.24 -8.79
CA MET A 1 -11.24 -60.32 -8.41
C MET A 1 -11.27 -59.08 -9.31
N LYS A 2 -11.90 -57.99 -8.86
CA LYS A 2 -11.77 -56.67 -9.47
C LYS A 2 -10.91 -55.84 -8.53
N ARG A 3 -9.73 -55.40 -9.01
CA ARG A 3 -8.83 -54.50 -8.29
C ARG A 3 -9.41 -53.08 -8.39
N THR A 4 -9.97 -52.58 -7.31
CA THR A 4 -10.34 -51.17 -7.20
C THR A 4 -9.08 -50.38 -6.87
N LEU A 5 -8.62 -49.53 -7.80
CA LEU A 5 -7.55 -48.56 -7.53
C LEU A 5 -8.10 -47.49 -6.58
N LEU A 6 -7.53 -47.42 -5.36
CA LEU A 6 -7.64 -46.25 -4.50
C LEU A 6 -6.74 -45.15 -5.06
N PHE A 7 -7.32 -44.03 -5.50
CA PHE A 7 -6.58 -42.78 -5.65
C PHE A 7 -6.57 -42.08 -4.29
N VAL A 8 -5.47 -42.25 -3.54
CA VAL A 8 -5.16 -41.38 -2.40
C VAL A 8 -4.40 -40.19 -2.96
N LEU A 9 -5.10 -39.08 -3.20
CA LEU A 9 -4.47 -37.78 -3.42
C LEU A 9 -4.09 -37.23 -2.04
N THR A 10 -2.87 -37.52 -1.59
CA THR A 10 -2.26 -36.72 -0.52
C THR A 10 -1.90 -35.36 -1.10
N LEU A 11 -2.72 -34.34 -0.84
CA LEU A 11 -2.28 -32.95 -0.95
C LEU A 11 -1.23 -32.68 0.14
N SER A 12 0.02 -33.06 -0.14
CA SER A 12 1.17 -32.50 0.54
C SER A 12 1.37 -31.08 0.02
N GLY A 13 1.02 -30.09 0.85
CA GLY A 13 1.36 -28.70 0.61
C GLY A 13 0.21 -27.70 0.71
N LEU A 14 -0.64 -27.77 1.74
CA LEU A 14 -1.24 -26.52 2.24
C LEU A 14 -0.16 -25.79 3.06
N SER A 15 0.68 -25.00 2.39
CA SER A 15 1.27 -23.85 3.08
C SER A 15 0.16 -22.83 3.25
N ALA A 16 -0.60 -22.96 4.34
CA ALA A 16 -1.37 -21.83 4.85
C ALA A 16 -0.34 -20.81 5.33
N VAL A 17 0.07 -19.87 4.47
CA VAL A 17 0.68 -18.64 4.94
C VAL A 17 -0.43 -17.97 5.73
N SER A 18 -0.33 -18.04 7.05
CA SER A 18 -1.15 -17.25 7.94
C SER A 18 -0.94 -15.79 7.55
N THR A 19 -1.89 -15.19 6.85
CA THR A 19 -1.91 -13.76 6.53
C THR A 19 -2.32 -12.93 7.75
N ASN A 20 -1.92 -13.35 8.95
CA ASN A 20 -2.01 -12.49 10.12
C ASN A 20 -0.89 -11.47 10.00
N ILE A 21 -1.11 -10.51 9.12
CA ILE A 21 -0.43 -9.23 9.11
C ILE A 21 -0.73 -8.62 10.48
N ILE A 22 0.25 -8.68 11.37
CA ILE A 22 0.13 -8.03 12.68
C ILE A 22 0.43 -6.57 12.43
N LYS A 23 -0.61 -5.73 12.44
CA LYS A 23 -0.45 -4.28 12.48
C LYS A 23 -0.12 -3.85 13.90
N GLU A 24 1.02 -3.22 14.12
CA GLU A 24 1.40 -2.55 15.35
C GLU A 24 1.12 -1.05 15.25
N TYR A 25 0.67 -0.47 16.35
CA TYR A 25 0.38 0.96 16.45
C TYR A 25 1.21 1.54 17.59
N HIS A 26 1.87 2.67 17.32
CA HIS A 26 2.78 3.30 18.28
C HIS A 26 2.36 4.74 18.51
N TYR A 27 1.98 5.05 19.75
CA TYR A 27 1.67 6.40 20.16
C TYR A 27 2.94 7.23 20.33
N VAL A 28 2.93 8.44 19.75
CA VAL A 28 4.02 9.42 19.81
C VAL A 28 3.54 10.60 20.64
N SER A 29 4.14 10.76 21.82
CA SER A 29 3.77 11.80 22.80
C SER A 29 4.21 13.21 22.42
N ASP A 30 5.16 13.36 21.51
CA ASP A 30 5.58 14.69 21.07
C ASP A 30 4.50 15.33 20.20
N SER A 31 4.16 16.58 20.49
CA SER A 31 3.23 17.34 19.66
C SER A 31 3.93 17.81 18.38
N LYS A 32 3.34 17.53 17.22
CA LYS A 32 3.91 17.78 15.89
C LYS A 32 2.82 18.26 14.92
N THR A 33 3.20 18.99 13.88
CA THR A 33 2.30 19.19 12.72
C THR A 33 2.04 17.86 12.05
N TRP A 34 1.00 17.75 11.22
CA TRP A 34 0.74 16.47 10.53
C TRP A 34 1.91 16.03 9.65
N ALA A 35 2.53 16.97 8.92
CA ALA A 35 3.69 16.70 8.07
C ALA A 35 4.93 16.26 8.88
N ASP A 36 5.18 16.88 10.03
CA ASP A 36 6.28 16.50 10.92
C ASP A 36 6.02 15.14 11.58
N ALA A 37 4.76 14.85 11.95
CA ALA A 37 4.34 13.56 12.48
C ALA A 37 4.51 12.45 11.45
N GLN A 38 4.12 12.69 10.20
CA GLN A 38 4.32 11.76 9.08
C GLN A 38 5.82 11.48 8.88
N SER A 39 6.64 12.53 8.82
CA SER A 39 8.09 12.40 8.70
C SER A 39 8.66 11.55 9.85
N TYR A 40 8.27 11.84 11.09
CA TYR A 40 8.70 11.07 12.26
C TYR A 40 8.29 9.60 12.18
N CYS A 41 7.04 9.31 11.83
CA CYS A 41 6.56 7.94 11.73
C CYS A 41 7.27 7.17 10.62
N ARG A 42 7.55 7.83 9.49
CA ARG A 42 8.32 7.26 8.39
C ARG A 42 9.79 7.01 8.76
N GLU A 43 10.37 7.81 9.64
CA GLU A 43 11.75 7.63 10.09
C GLU A 43 11.90 6.50 11.12
N ASN A 44 10.91 6.31 11.99
CA ASN A 44 11.01 5.41 13.16
C ASN A 44 10.15 4.14 13.04
N PHE A 45 9.17 4.14 12.14
CA PHE A 45 8.20 3.08 11.88
C PHE A 45 7.97 2.97 10.36
N ASP A 46 6.75 2.66 9.91
CA ASP A 46 6.42 2.63 8.48
C ASP A 46 5.79 3.94 7.98
N ASP A 47 4.69 4.40 8.60
CA ASP A 47 4.04 5.68 8.29
C ASP A 47 3.06 6.07 9.42
N LEU A 48 2.29 7.15 9.27
CA LEU A 48 1.12 7.41 10.11
C LEU A 48 0.07 6.30 9.97
N ALA A 49 -0.72 6.08 11.02
CA ALA A 49 -1.71 5.02 11.08
C ALA A 49 -2.74 5.01 9.93
N THR A 50 -2.88 3.86 9.28
CA THR A 50 -3.98 3.54 8.35
C THR A 50 -5.01 2.64 9.04
N ILE A 51 -6.29 2.98 8.94
CA ILE A 51 -7.38 2.28 9.63
C ILE A 51 -8.36 1.69 8.61
N ASN A 52 -8.47 0.36 8.59
CA ASN A 52 -9.28 -0.38 7.61
C ASN A 52 -10.60 -0.92 8.15
N ASN A 53 -10.80 -0.96 9.46
CA ASN A 53 -11.99 -1.51 10.11
C ASN A 53 -12.10 -1.03 11.56
N GLU A 54 -13.23 -1.36 12.19
CA GLU A 54 -13.54 -1.00 13.58
C GLU A 54 -12.52 -1.56 14.57
N ASP A 55 -12.07 -2.81 14.39
CA ASP A 55 -11.10 -3.45 15.30
C ASP A 55 -9.76 -2.71 15.31
N GLU A 56 -9.29 -2.24 14.16
CA GLU A 56 -8.10 -1.41 14.04
C GLU A 56 -8.29 -0.05 14.72
N ASN A 57 -9.46 0.57 14.59
CA ASN A 57 -9.77 1.84 15.26
C ASN A 57 -9.75 1.70 16.79
N VAL A 58 -10.36 0.62 17.30
CA VAL A 58 -10.32 0.26 18.74
C VAL A 58 -8.88 0.00 19.20
N LYS A 59 -8.06 -0.65 18.37
CA LYS A 59 -6.64 -0.90 18.69
C LYS A 59 -5.83 0.39 18.76
N LEU A 60 -6.06 1.36 17.86
CA LEU A 60 -5.44 2.68 17.95
C LEU A 60 -5.81 3.41 19.25
N MET A 61 -7.06 3.28 19.68
CA MET A 61 -7.54 3.88 20.92
C MET A 61 -6.89 3.28 22.16
N SER A 62 -6.51 2.00 22.13
CA SER A 62 -5.87 1.35 23.28
C SER A 62 -4.39 1.70 23.45
N VAL A 63 -3.69 2.08 22.37
CA VAL A 63 -2.28 2.51 22.45
C VAL A 63 -2.12 3.97 22.86
N SER A 64 -3.18 4.77 22.73
CA SER A 64 -3.19 6.18 23.13
C SER A 64 -3.62 6.32 24.59
N PRO A 65 -2.81 6.94 25.48
CA PRO A 65 -3.20 7.18 26.86
C PRO A 65 -4.52 7.96 26.93
N SER A 66 -5.40 7.63 27.88
CA SER A 66 -6.71 8.27 28.02
C SER A 66 -6.66 9.79 28.22
N THR A 67 -5.53 10.29 28.73
CA THR A 67 -5.24 11.72 28.95
C THR A 67 -4.70 12.44 27.71
N ALA A 68 -4.42 11.72 26.62
CA ALA A 68 -3.71 12.25 25.45
C ALA A 68 -4.36 11.86 24.10
N ARG A 69 -5.67 11.57 24.12
CA ARG A 69 -6.47 11.00 23.00
C ARG A 69 -6.73 11.97 21.83
N LYS A 70 -5.79 12.84 21.51
CA LYS A 70 -5.81 13.69 20.31
C LYS A 70 -4.54 13.41 19.55
N ALA A 71 -4.65 12.58 18.52
CA ALA A 71 -3.49 12.16 17.75
C ALA A 71 -3.78 12.15 16.25
N TRP A 72 -2.80 12.60 15.47
CA TRP A 72 -2.79 12.48 14.03
C TRP A 72 -2.84 11.01 13.60
N ILE A 73 -3.64 10.75 12.58
CA ILE A 73 -3.65 9.50 11.80
C ILE A 73 -3.29 9.82 10.35
N GLY A 74 -3.06 8.80 9.53
CA GLY A 74 -2.55 8.96 8.17
C GLY A 74 -3.55 9.48 7.16
N LEU A 75 -4.81 9.72 7.53
CA LEU A 75 -5.84 10.22 6.62
C LEU A 75 -5.68 11.73 6.41
N TYR A 76 -5.66 12.16 5.15
CA TYR A 76 -5.52 13.57 4.78
C TYR A 76 -6.29 13.87 3.48
N ASP A 77 -6.70 15.12 3.32
CA ASP A 77 -7.37 15.64 2.14
C ASP A 77 -6.33 16.08 1.10
N HIS A 78 -6.40 15.46 -0.09
CA HIS A 78 -5.60 15.79 -1.25
C HIS A 78 -6.50 16.30 -2.37
N PHE A 79 -6.73 17.63 -2.40
CA PHE A 79 -7.56 18.30 -3.41
C PHE A 79 -8.97 17.69 -3.54
N GLU A 80 -9.72 17.63 -2.43
CA GLU A 80 -11.09 17.11 -2.33
C GLU A 80 -11.20 15.57 -2.43
N ALA A 81 -10.07 14.87 -2.41
CA ALA A 81 -10.01 13.41 -2.31
C ALA A 81 -9.22 13.00 -1.07
N TRP A 82 -9.88 12.27 -0.16
CA TRP A 82 -9.24 11.73 1.03
C TRP A 82 -8.31 10.57 0.66
N LYS A 83 -7.10 10.59 1.22
CA LYS A 83 -6.06 9.58 1.01
C LYS A 83 -5.39 9.17 2.30
N TRP A 84 -4.87 7.95 2.32
CA TRP A 84 -3.99 7.47 3.37
C TRP A 84 -2.53 7.75 3.01
N ALA A 85 -1.80 8.34 3.97
CA ALA A 85 -0.37 8.62 3.90
C ALA A 85 0.46 7.40 3.48
N LEU A 86 0.13 6.23 4.03
CA LEU A 86 0.79 4.98 3.66
C LEU A 86 0.42 4.61 2.22
N GLY A 87 1.40 4.74 1.33
CA GLY A 87 1.28 4.35 -0.08
C GLY A 87 0.45 5.29 -0.94
N ASP A 88 0.02 6.44 -0.42
CA ASP A 88 -0.86 7.41 -1.08
C ASP A 88 -2.15 6.77 -1.65
N THR A 89 -2.76 5.90 -0.85
CA THR A 89 -3.91 5.09 -1.27
C THR A 89 -5.23 5.84 -1.05
N ASP A 90 -6.16 5.70 -1.99
CA ASP A 90 -7.47 6.35 -1.89
C ASP A 90 -8.25 5.87 -0.66
N PHE A 91 -8.95 6.78 0.01
CA PHE A 91 -9.90 6.47 1.08
C PHE A 91 -11.17 5.81 0.49
N ASN A 92 -11.06 4.54 0.13
CA ASN A 92 -12.16 3.77 -0.46
C ASN A 92 -12.51 2.50 0.33
N ASN A 93 -11.83 2.23 1.44
CA ASN A 93 -11.83 0.94 2.15
C ASN A 93 -13.20 0.55 2.77
N GLY A 94 -14.22 1.40 2.66
CA GLY A 94 -15.59 1.11 3.09
C GLY A 94 -15.81 1.24 4.59
N PHE A 95 -14.76 1.56 5.35
CA PHE A 95 -14.84 1.86 6.78
C PHE A 95 -14.58 3.35 7.00
N SER A 96 -15.45 3.99 7.77
CA SER A 96 -15.38 5.40 8.07
C SER A 96 -15.81 5.61 9.50
N ASN A 97 -14.96 6.25 10.30
CA ASN A 97 -15.28 6.57 11.69
C ASN A 97 -15.29 8.09 11.95
N TRP A 98 -15.66 8.88 10.93
CA TRP A 98 -15.90 10.32 11.10
C TRP A 98 -16.85 10.61 12.27
N GLU A 99 -16.55 11.70 12.98
CA GLU A 99 -17.46 12.31 13.92
C GLU A 99 -18.72 12.82 13.20
N THR A 100 -19.81 13.00 13.93
CA THR A 100 -21.05 13.52 13.34
C THR A 100 -20.79 14.85 12.65
N ASP A 101 -21.36 15.00 11.45
CA ASP A 101 -21.19 16.16 10.55
C ASP A 101 -19.82 16.31 9.89
N ASN A 102 -18.83 15.46 10.20
CA ASN A 102 -17.52 15.43 9.54
C ASN A 102 -17.46 14.49 8.32
N PRO A 103 -16.56 14.75 7.34
CA PRO A 103 -15.66 15.90 7.26
C PRO A 103 -16.43 17.21 7.01
N ASN A 104 -16.20 18.23 7.83
CA ASN A 104 -17.05 19.43 7.89
C ASN A 104 -16.34 20.71 7.51
N VAL A 105 -15.02 20.67 7.29
CA VAL A 105 -14.23 21.85 6.95
C VAL A 105 -14.55 22.23 5.50
N LYS A 106 -15.66 22.97 5.35
CA LYS A 106 -16.24 23.37 4.07
C LYS A 106 -15.31 24.22 3.19
N HIS A 107 -14.19 24.76 3.71
CA HIS A 107 -13.41 25.81 3.02
C HIS A 107 -11.89 25.85 3.30
N ALA A 108 -11.21 24.75 3.67
CA ALA A 108 -9.75 24.74 3.69
C ALA A 108 -9.22 23.65 2.74
N PRO A 109 -8.64 24.01 1.58
CA PRO A 109 -7.83 23.03 0.85
C PRO A 109 -6.74 22.53 1.80
N GLU A 110 -6.57 21.21 1.91
CA GLU A 110 -5.54 20.55 2.74
C GLU A 110 -5.89 20.42 4.23
N SER A 111 -6.96 19.68 4.53
CA SER A 111 -7.28 19.25 5.91
C SER A 111 -6.64 17.90 6.24
N CYS A 112 -6.27 17.70 7.51
CA CYS A 112 -5.66 16.47 8.01
C CYS A 112 -6.54 15.85 9.10
N THR A 113 -6.46 14.54 9.27
CA THR A 113 -7.35 13.84 10.22
C THR A 113 -6.65 13.53 11.54
N LYS A 114 -7.28 13.92 12.64
CA LYS A 114 -6.95 13.43 13.98
C LYS A 114 -8.04 12.51 14.51
N MET A 115 -7.64 11.57 15.34
CA MET A 115 -8.55 10.83 16.20
C MET A 115 -8.91 11.67 17.43
N THR A 116 -10.18 11.66 17.84
CA THR A 116 -10.71 12.38 19.00
C THR A 116 -10.71 11.50 20.25
N GLU A 117 -11.12 12.09 21.39
CA GLU A 117 -11.23 11.39 22.67
C GLU A 117 -12.23 10.24 22.69
N SER A 118 -13.21 10.26 21.77
CA SER A 118 -14.20 9.20 21.57
C SER A 118 -13.72 8.10 20.60
N GLY A 119 -12.56 8.29 19.97
CA GLY A 119 -12.07 7.42 18.90
C GLY A 119 -12.64 7.71 17.52
N ARG A 120 -13.50 8.73 17.41
CA ARG A 120 -14.01 9.27 16.14
C ARG A 120 -12.95 10.10 15.42
N TRP A 121 -13.16 10.36 14.14
CA TRP A 121 -12.23 11.12 13.30
C TRP A 121 -12.73 12.54 13.10
N ASP A 122 -11.79 13.48 13.12
CA ASP A 122 -12.04 14.92 12.98
C ASP A 122 -11.04 15.50 11.99
N ASP A 123 -11.55 16.18 10.96
CA ASP A 123 -10.75 16.92 10.00
C ASP A 123 -10.42 18.30 10.57
N ILE A 124 -9.14 18.65 10.52
CA ILE A 124 -8.63 19.89 11.10
C ILE A 124 -7.40 20.34 10.32
N GLN A 125 -7.07 21.63 10.38
CA GLN A 125 -5.93 22.17 9.64
C GLN A 125 -4.62 21.47 10.01
N CYS A 126 -3.86 21.04 9.00
CA CYS A 126 -2.65 20.22 9.15
C CYS A 126 -1.51 20.86 9.99
N PHE A 127 -1.53 22.19 10.14
CA PHE A 127 -0.50 22.93 10.88
C PHE A 127 -0.68 22.92 12.40
N TYR A 128 -1.84 22.45 12.91
CA TYR A 128 -2.00 22.31 14.35
C TYR A 128 -1.04 21.27 14.92
N GLN A 129 -0.64 21.48 16.17
CA GLN A 129 0.25 20.53 16.84
C GLN A 129 -0.58 19.52 17.63
N HIS A 130 -0.44 18.25 17.27
CA HIS A 130 -1.04 17.11 17.97
C HIS A 130 -0.02 16.00 18.13
N HIS A 131 -0.31 15.08 19.05
CA HIS A 131 0.37 13.79 19.13
C HIS A 131 0.15 13.00 17.84
N ALA A 132 0.77 11.83 17.70
CA ALA A 132 0.57 11.00 16.52
C ALA A 132 0.44 9.52 16.88
N VAL A 133 -0.20 8.76 16.00
CA VAL A 133 -0.12 7.30 16.03
C VAL A 133 0.56 6.82 14.75
N CYS A 134 1.71 6.19 14.92
CA CYS A 134 2.43 5.56 13.83
C CYS A 134 1.94 4.13 13.62
N TYR A 135 2.04 3.68 12.38
CA TYR A 135 1.84 2.33 11.92
C TYR A 135 3.20 1.62 11.81
N HIS A 136 3.26 0.38 12.30
CA HIS A 136 4.32 -0.55 11.97
C HIS A 136 3.73 -1.91 11.61
N GLU A 137 4.22 -2.55 10.55
CA GLU A 137 3.85 -3.90 10.20
C GLU A 137 5.04 -4.84 10.43
N PRO A 138 5.16 -5.49 11.61
CA PRO A 138 6.11 -6.58 11.82
C PRO A 138 5.76 -7.78 10.91
N GLY A 139 6.22 -7.71 9.67
CA GLY A 139 6.21 -8.78 8.69
C GLY A 139 7.63 -9.18 8.27
N PRO A 140 7.79 -10.20 7.40
CA PRO A 140 9.07 -10.46 6.76
C PRO A 140 9.54 -9.17 6.05
N THR A 141 10.85 -8.89 6.13
CA THR A 141 11.46 -7.67 5.61
C THR A 141 10.95 -7.32 4.21
N LYS A 142 10.35 -6.14 4.08
CA LYS A 142 9.80 -5.59 2.82
C LYS A 142 10.81 -5.56 1.69
N TYR A 143 12.08 -5.39 2.04
CA TYR A 143 13.19 -5.35 1.12
C TYR A 143 14.15 -6.49 1.45
N ILE A 144 14.38 -7.37 0.48
CA ILE A 144 15.33 -8.46 0.58
C ILE A 144 16.58 -8.07 -0.18
N LEU A 145 17.68 -7.86 0.53
CA LEU A 145 18.99 -7.75 -0.09
C LEU A 145 19.42 -9.14 -0.57
N VAL A 146 19.63 -9.28 -1.88
CA VAL A 146 20.22 -10.48 -2.47
C VAL A 146 21.67 -10.19 -2.80
N GLU A 147 22.58 -10.85 -2.07
CA GLU A 147 24.04 -10.69 -2.22
C GLU A 147 24.62 -11.50 -3.40
N THR A 148 23.79 -11.89 -4.37
CA THR A 148 24.26 -12.49 -5.63
C THR A 148 24.49 -11.39 -6.66
N LEU A 149 25.62 -11.44 -7.37
CA LEU A 149 25.93 -10.49 -8.43
C LEU A 149 25.20 -10.89 -9.72
N MET A 150 24.24 -10.06 -10.15
CA MET A 150 23.48 -10.26 -11.39
C MET A 150 23.40 -8.97 -12.20
N ASN A 151 23.24 -9.11 -13.52
CA ASN A 151 22.82 -7.96 -14.33
C ASN A 151 21.37 -7.59 -14.00
N TRP A 152 20.95 -6.39 -14.39
CA TRP A 152 19.64 -5.87 -13.96
C TRP A 152 18.47 -6.75 -14.43
N HIS A 153 18.55 -7.32 -15.63
CA HIS A 153 17.48 -8.16 -16.17
C HIS A 153 17.38 -9.50 -15.45
N ASP A 154 18.51 -10.14 -15.17
CA ASP A 154 18.56 -11.39 -14.42
C ASP A 154 18.13 -11.18 -12.96
N ALA A 155 18.54 -10.07 -12.34
CA ALA A 155 18.10 -9.67 -11.00
C ALA A 155 16.57 -9.48 -10.94
N MET A 156 15.99 -8.78 -11.93
CA MET A 156 14.54 -8.63 -12.04
C MET A 156 13.83 -9.97 -12.20
N ALA A 157 14.34 -10.85 -13.08
CA ALA A 157 13.78 -12.19 -13.27
C ALA A 157 13.85 -13.01 -11.97
N TYR A 158 14.99 -12.95 -11.27
CA TYR A 158 15.15 -13.60 -9.97
C TYR A 158 14.14 -13.09 -8.95
N CYS A 159 13.97 -11.77 -8.82
CA CYS A 159 13.03 -11.20 -7.86
C CYS A 159 11.59 -11.56 -8.20
N ARG A 160 11.20 -11.62 -9.48
CA ARG A 160 9.86 -12.06 -9.89
C ARG A 160 9.62 -13.55 -9.67
N PHE A 161 10.67 -14.36 -9.71
CA PHE A 161 10.57 -15.79 -9.49
C PHE A 161 10.49 -16.14 -8.01
N ASN A 162 11.29 -15.47 -7.16
CA ASN A 162 11.40 -15.80 -5.73
C ASN A 162 10.58 -14.88 -4.82
N TYR A 163 10.21 -13.69 -5.29
CA TYR A 163 9.53 -12.63 -4.55
C TYR A 163 8.49 -11.95 -5.46
N THR A 164 8.37 -10.62 -5.41
CA THR A 164 7.44 -9.87 -6.27
C THR A 164 8.13 -9.22 -7.47
N ASP A 165 9.07 -8.30 -7.25
CA ASP A 165 9.86 -7.63 -8.29
C ASP A 165 11.12 -7.02 -7.65
N LEU A 166 11.97 -6.35 -8.43
CA LEU A 166 12.96 -5.42 -7.88
C LEU A 166 12.24 -4.30 -7.11
N VAL A 167 12.89 -3.79 -6.07
CA VAL A 167 12.29 -2.77 -5.20
C VAL A 167 11.90 -1.49 -5.94
N SER A 168 10.69 -1.00 -5.69
CA SER A 168 10.29 0.38 -5.97
C SER A 168 10.46 1.27 -4.73
N VAL A 169 10.95 2.50 -4.93
CA VAL A 169 11.26 3.44 -3.83
C VAL A 169 10.39 4.69 -3.98
N ARG A 170 9.42 4.85 -3.09
CA ARG A 170 8.32 5.81 -3.24
C ARG A 170 8.49 7.06 -2.40
N ASN A 171 9.36 7.02 -1.39
CA ASN A 171 9.65 8.16 -0.54
C ASN A 171 11.04 8.03 0.11
N LEU A 172 11.44 9.09 0.83
CA LEU A 172 12.73 9.15 1.50
C LEU A 172 12.90 8.09 2.59
N SER A 173 11.83 7.71 3.29
CA SER A 173 11.89 6.68 4.33
C SER A 173 12.20 5.31 3.74
N GLU A 174 11.47 4.91 2.69
CA GLU A 174 11.76 3.67 1.97
C GLU A 174 13.20 3.65 1.46
N ASN A 175 13.68 4.79 0.95
CA ASN A 175 15.08 4.93 0.56
C ASN A 175 16.04 4.73 1.73
N ASN A 176 15.75 5.30 2.90
CA ASN A 176 16.61 5.19 4.07
C ASN A 176 16.61 3.75 4.62
N GLN A 177 15.45 3.07 4.59
CA GLN A 177 15.32 1.66 4.96
C GLN A 177 16.17 0.75 4.06
N ILE A 178 16.13 0.91 2.73
CA ILE A 178 17.02 0.11 1.86
C ILE A 178 18.50 0.51 2.03
N SER A 179 18.77 1.79 2.31
CA SER A 179 20.14 2.29 2.45
C SER A 179 20.83 1.78 3.72
N SER A 180 20.09 1.59 4.81
CA SER A 180 20.63 1.03 6.06
C SER A 180 21.06 -0.44 5.93
N LEU A 181 20.54 -1.13 4.91
CA LEU A 181 20.87 -2.52 4.60
C LEU A 181 22.07 -2.64 3.63
N LEU A 182 22.58 -1.54 3.08
CA LEU A 182 23.59 -1.59 2.02
C LEU A 182 25.01 -1.88 2.51
N SER A 183 25.63 -2.89 1.90
CA SER A 183 27.08 -3.13 1.99
C SER A 183 27.84 -2.63 0.75
N ARG A 184 27.21 -2.59 -0.43
CA ARG A 184 27.77 -2.19 -1.73
C ARG A 184 26.68 -1.57 -2.63
N GLY A 185 27.04 -1.12 -3.84
CA GLY A 185 26.07 -0.66 -4.83
C GLY A 185 25.10 -1.79 -5.23
N THR A 186 23.80 -1.48 -5.26
CA THR A 186 22.73 -2.48 -5.34
C THR A 186 21.64 -2.02 -6.31
N TRP A 187 21.20 -2.90 -7.23
CA TRP A 187 20.12 -2.61 -8.18
C TRP A 187 18.79 -2.35 -7.49
N ILE A 188 18.03 -1.41 -8.06
CA ILE A 188 16.62 -1.13 -7.76
C ILE A 188 15.78 -1.21 -9.05
N GLY A 189 14.45 -1.22 -8.94
CA GLY A 189 13.54 -1.53 -10.05
C GLY A 189 13.42 -0.47 -11.15
N LEU A 190 14.22 0.60 -11.13
CA LEU A 190 14.11 1.68 -12.10
C LEU A 190 15.04 1.41 -13.31
N HIS A 191 14.54 1.57 -14.53
CA HIS A 191 15.36 1.44 -15.76
C HIS A 191 15.02 2.50 -16.85
N ARG A 192 16.01 2.86 -17.69
CA ARG A 192 15.97 4.05 -18.56
C ARG A 192 14.76 4.13 -19.49
N LYS A 193 14.34 2.97 -20.02
CA LYS A 193 13.18 2.87 -20.90
C LYS A 193 11.89 3.38 -20.24
N THR A 194 11.79 3.32 -18.91
CA THR A 194 10.64 3.79 -18.15
C THR A 194 11.09 4.55 -16.91
N TRP A 195 11.94 5.58 -17.01
CA TRP A 195 12.15 6.47 -15.85
C TRP A 195 10.86 6.98 -15.18
N PRO A 196 9.72 7.16 -15.90
CA PRO A 196 8.44 7.45 -15.26
C PRO A 196 7.77 6.28 -14.50
N TYR A 197 8.22 5.03 -14.65
CA TYR A 197 7.62 3.83 -14.06
C TYR A 197 8.65 2.80 -13.59
N TRP A 198 8.44 2.25 -12.39
CA TRP A 198 9.23 1.14 -11.87
C TRP A 198 8.99 -0.16 -12.65
N SER A 199 9.85 -1.16 -12.46
CA SER A 199 9.73 -2.48 -13.09
C SER A 199 8.42 -3.18 -12.75
N ASP A 200 7.91 -2.93 -11.53
CA ASP A 200 6.62 -3.38 -11.01
C ASP A 200 5.40 -2.61 -11.56
N LYS A 201 5.61 -1.67 -12.49
CA LYS A 201 4.62 -0.80 -13.14
C LYS A 201 4.07 0.34 -12.28
N SER A 202 4.52 0.49 -11.04
CA SER A 202 4.13 1.64 -10.22
C SER A 202 4.72 2.95 -10.78
N PRO A 203 4.03 4.09 -10.61
CA PRO A 203 4.55 5.38 -11.05
C PRO A 203 5.76 5.81 -10.23
N ASN A 204 6.74 6.42 -10.90
CA ASN A 204 7.90 6.99 -10.22
C ASN A 204 7.61 8.43 -9.75
N ILE A 205 7.20 8.56 -8.49
CA ILE A 205 6.83 9.83 -7.85
C ILE A 205 7.94 10.43 -6.95
N PHE A 206 9.03 9.70 -6.74
CA PHE A 206 10.13 10.09 -5.85
C PHE A 206 11.46 9.77 -6.50
N THR A 207 12.42 10.69 -6.45
CA THR A 207 13.78 10.41 -6.92
C THR A 207 14.82 10.92 -5.95
N LYS A 208 15.93 10.17 -5.83
CA LYS A 208 17.08 10.55 -5.00
C LYS A 208 18.39 10.42 -5.80
N TRP A 209 18.37 10.86 -7.05
CA TRP A 209 19.54 10.79 -7.93
C TRP A 209 20.76 11.51 -7.35
N ALA A 210 21.94 10.94 -7.59
CA ALA A 210 23.21 11.60 -7.33
C ALA A 210 23.40 12.80 -8.25
N THR A 211 24.28 13.73 -7.84
CA THR A 211 24.63 14.88 -8.68
C THR A 211 25.15 14.39 -10.03
N ASN A 212 24.63 14.95 -11.12
CA ASN A 212 24.90 14.56 -12.51
C ASN A 212 24.29 13.21 -12.96
N HIS A 213 23.35 12.65 -12.19
CA HIS A 213 22.55 11.49 -12.58
C HIS A 213 21.06 11.87 -12.72
N PRO A 214 20.28 11.17 -13.57
CA PRO A 214 20.73 10.14 -14.52
C PRO A 214 21.57 10.77 -15.65
N VAL A 215 22.57 10.04 -16.17
CA VAL A 215 23.48 10.55 -17.18
C VAL A 215 22.75 10.67 -18.54
N SER A 216 22.73 11.88 -19.10
CA SER A 216 22.16 12.15 -20.43
C SER A 216 23.16 11.79 -21.54
N THR A 217 23.42 10.49 -21.77
CA THR A 217 24.26 10.01 -22.88
C THR A 217 23.45 9.47 -24.05
N THR A 218 24.10 9.29 -25.21
CA THR A 218 23.49 8.87 -26.49
C THR A 218 22.67 7.58 -26.41
N ARG A 219 21.70 7.44 -27.32
CA ARG A 219 20.51 6.56 -27.27
C ARG A 219 20.76 5.04 -27.28
N THR A 220 22.00 4.55 -27.33
CA THR A 220 22.29 3.13 -27.55
C THR A 220 22.50 2.34 -26.26
N GLN A 221 22.91 2.98 -25.17
CA GLN A 221 23.23 2.27 -23.93
C GLN A 221 22.03 2.27 -22.97
N GLN A 222 21.63 1.06 -22.57
CA GLN A 222 20.59 0.86 -21.56
C GLN A 222 21.19 1.10 -20.18
N TYR A 223 20.58 2.03 -19.45
CA TYR A 223 20.96 2.33 -18.08
C TYR A 223 19.86 1.89 -17.11
N CYS A 224 20.30 1.38 -15.97
CA CYS A 224 19.46 0.87 -14.91
C CYS A 224 19.90 1.54 -13.60
N ALA A 225 18.97 1.74 -12.67
CA ALA A 225 19.27 2.47 -11.45
C ALA A 225 19.78 1.54 -10.34
N SER A 226 20.77 2.02 -9.60
CA SER A 226 21.30 1.39 -8.40
C SER A 226 21.40 2.40 -7.27
N VAL A 227 21.23 1.95 -6.04
CA VAL A 227 21.42 2.77 -4.84
C VAL A 227 22.85 2.59 -4.31
N GLY A 228 23.50 3.71 -3.97
CA GLY A 228 24.86 3.73 -3.42
C GLY A 228 24.91 3.78 -1.89
N THR A 229 25.97 3.21 -1.32
CA THR A 229 26.15 2.99 0.14
C THR A 229 26.31 4.27 0.96
N ALA A 230 26.94 5.32 0.43
CA ALA A 230 27.38 6.47 1.24
C ALA A 230 26.26 7.45 1.62
N SER A 231 25.21 7.56 0.80
CA SER A 231 24.14 8.55 1.00
C SER A 231 22.75 8.06 0.59
N GLY A 232 22.64 6.80 0.17
CA GLY A 232 21.42 6.25 -0.41
C GLY A 232 21.02 6.95 -1.71
N LYS A 233 21.92 7.70 -2.36
CA LYS A 233 21.66 8.35 -3.64
C LYS A 233 21.72 7.35 -4.77
N TRP A 234 20.98 7.63 -5.85
CA TRP A 234 20.84 6.73 -6.99
C TRP A 234 21.82 7.08 -8.10
N PHE A 235 22.32 6.04 -8.75
CA PHE A 235 23.24 6.11 -9.87
C PHE A 235 22.67 5.27 -11.00
N ASP A 236 22.76 5.76 -12.23
CA ASP A 236 22.42 4.98 -13.40
C ASP A 236 23.68 4.33 -13.98
N SER A 237 23.67 3.00 -14.05
CA SER A 237 24.78 2.17 -14.52
C SER A 237 24.33 1.34 -15.71
N GLY A 238 25.26 0.91 -16.56
CA GLY A 238 24.92 0.05 -17.69
C GLY A 238 24.22 -1.23 -17.21
N CYS A 239 23.04 -1.54 -17.75
CA CYS A 239 22.20 -2.65 -17.25
C CYS A 239 22.89 -4.03 -17.29
N GLY A 240 23.91 -4.20 -18.15
CA GLY A 240 24.72 -5.42 -18.24
C GLY A 240 25.82 -5.57 -17.19
N THR A 241 26.08 -4.54 -16.38
CA THR A 241 27.00 -4.66 -15.23
C THR A 241 26.39 -5.56 -14.16
N THR A 242 27.20 -6.27 -13.39
CA THR A 242 26.69 -7.14 -12.31
C THR A 242 26.76 -6.41 -10.97
N GLN A 243 25.66 -6.43 -10.22
CA GLN A 243 25.57 -5.85 -8.87
C GLN A 243 24.68 -6.74 -7.99
N HIS A 244 24.75 -6.55 -6.68
CA HIS A 244 23.71 -7.05 -5.78
C HIS A 244 22.38 -6.38 -6.11
N PHE A 245 21.28 -6.88 -5.57
CA PHE A 245 19.97 -6.31 -5.88
C PHE A 245 18.99 -6.43 -4.72
N PHE A 246 18.05 -5.50 -4.65
CA PHE A 246 16.94 -5.57 -3.71
C PHE A 246 15.70 -6.11 -4.40
N CYS A 247 15.16 -7.19 -3.85
CA CYS A 247 13.80 -7.62 -4.16
C CYS A 247 12.81 -7.00 -3.17
N GLN A 248 11.56 -6.87 -3.58
CA GLN A 248 10.44 -6.61 -2.68
C GLN A 248 9.56 -7.85 -2.55
N SER A 249 9.11 -8.15 -1.33
CA SER A 249 8.22 -9.27 -0.99
C SER A 249 6.75 -8.90 -0.87
N PHE A 250 6.43 -7.61 -0.97
CA PHE A 250 5.05 -7.16 -0.98
C PHE A 250 4.55 -7.11 -2.43
N PRO A 251 3.32 -7.59 -2.71
CA PRO A 251 2.62 -7.19 -3.92
C PRO A 251 2.69 -5.67 -3.99
N PRO A 252 3.02 -5.04 -5.15
CA PRO A 252 2.79 -3.61 -5.30
C PRO A 252 1.33 -3.40 -4.89
N HIS A 253 1.13 -2.71 -3.75
CA HIS A 253 -0.12 -2.56 -3.00
C HIS A 253 -1.28 -3.13 -3.79
N GLN A 254 -1.79 -4.33 -3.41
CA GLN A 254 -2.93 -4.94 -4.07
C GLN A 254 -3.87 -3.81 -4.48
N HIS A 255 -3.94 -3.52 -5.78
CA HIS A 255 -4.74 -2.40 -6.26
C HIS A 255 -6.19 -2.84 -6.02
N GLU A 256 -6.69 -2.64 -4.81
CA GLU A 256 -8.08 -2.83 -4.43
C GLU A 256 -8.84 -1.70 -5.10
N ALA A 257 -9.10 -1.87 -6.39
CA ALA A 257 -10.03 -1.05 -7.12
C ALA A 257 -11.44 -1.40 -6.62
N ARG A 258 -12.04 -0.48 -5.87
CA ARG A 258 -13.42 -0.62 -5.40
C ARG A 258 -14.34 0.08 -6.38
N PHE A 259 -15.17 -0.71 -7.04
CA PHE A 259 -16.15 -0.22 -7.99
C PHE A 259 -17.50 -0.10 -7.30
N LYS A 260 -18.09 1.10 -7.30
CA LYS A 260 -19.49 1.27 -6.94
C LYS A 260 -20.34 0.86 -8.13
N LEU A 261 -21.04 -0.26 -8.00
CA LEU A 261 -21.93 -0.77 -9.04
C LEU A 261 -23.38 -0.43 -8.67
N LYS A 262 -24.12 0.12 -9.64
CA LYS A 262 -25.56 0.36 -9.53
C LYS A 262 -26.30 -0.65 -10.38
N PHE A 263 -27.30 -1.30 -9.80
CA PHE A 263 -28.13 -2.29 -10.46
C PHE A 263 -29.58 -1.87 -10.41
N GLN A 264 -30.28 -2.07 -11.53
CA GLN A 264 -31.74 -2.00 -11.59
C GLN A 264 -32.25 -3.42 -11.80
N SER A 265 -32.85 -4.00 -10.76
CA SER A 265 -33.33 -5.39 -10.76
C SER A 265 -34.56 -5.53 -9.88
N GLU A 266 -35.44 -6.46 -10.26
CA GLU A 266 -36.57 -6.91 -9.43
C GLU A 266 -36.16 -8.03 -8.45
N ALA A 267 -35.00 -8.66 -8.68
CA ALA A 267 -34.46 -9.69 -7.82
C ALA A 267 -33.83 -9.11 -6.54
N ASP A 268 -33.80 -9.90 -5.46
CA ASP A 268 -33.09 -9.53 -4.23
C ASP A 268 -31.57 -9.64 -4.44
N LEU A 269 -30.91 -8.48 -4.51
CA LEU A 269 -29.46 -8.40 -4.70
C LEU A 269 -28.67 -8.80 -3.45
N ASN A 270 -29.31 -8.90 -2.28
CA ASN A 270 -28.66 -9.41 -1.07
C ASN A 270 -28.78 -10.93 -0.91
N ASP A 271 -29.43 -11.63 -1.85
CA ASP A 271 -29.42 -13.09 -1.91
C ASP A 271 -28.00 -13.61 -2.27
N PRO A 272 -27.42 -14.54 -1.48
CA PRO A 272 -26.07 -15.05 -1.72
C PRO A 272 -25.86 -15.69 -3.10
N ALA A 273 -26.87 -16.36 -3.64
CA ALA A 273 -26.78 -16.98 -4.96
C ALA A 273 -26.78 -15.93 -6.07
N VAL A 274 -27.60 -14.87 -5.93
CA VAL A 274 -27.59 -13.72 -6.85
C VAL A 274 -26.24 -13.00 -6.80
N GLN A 275 -25.71 -12.76 -5.61
CA GLN A 275 -24.39 -12.15 -5.40
C GLN A 275 -23.26 -12.94 -6.04
N GLN A 276 -23.28 -14.26 -5.90
CA GLN A 276 -22.29 -15.15 -6.50
C GLN A 276 -22.35 -15.10 -8.03
N GLN A 277 -23.55 -15.15 -8.61
CA GLN A 277 -23.71 -15.04 -10.06
C GLN A 277 -23.20 -13.71 -10.61
N ILE A 278 -23.44 -12.60 -9.91
CA ILE A 278 -22.91 -11.29 -10.31
C ILE A 278 -21.38 -11.28 -10.28
N LEU A 279 -20.76 -11.83 -9.24
CA LEU A 279 -19.29 -11.92 -9.16
C LEU A 279 -18.71 -12.75 -10.31
N GLU A 280 -19.32 -13.88 -10.64
CA GLU A 280 -18.89 -14.74 -11.76
C GLU A 280 -18.97 -14.00 -13.10
N GLN A 281 -20.05 -13.25 -13.34
CA GLN A 281 -20.18 -12.44 -14.55
C GLN A 281 -19.17 -11.31 -14.62
N LEU A 282 -18.90 -10.62 -13.51
CA LEU A 282 -17.88 -9.58 -13.44
C LEU A 282 -16.48 -10.16 -13.68
N HIS A 283 -16.20 -11.33 -13.09
CA HIS A 283 -14.94 -12.03 -13.29
C HIS A 283 -14.70 -12.34 -14.77
N ALA A 284 -15.65 -13.03 -15.41
CA ALA A 284 -15.54 -13.36 -16.84
C ALA A 284 -15.43 -12.12 -17.74
N ASN A 285 -16.11 -11.02 -17.38
CA ASN A 285 -16.03 -9.76 -18.13
C ASN A 285 -14.63 -9.13 -18.03
N LEU A 286 -14.05 -9.09 -16.82
CA LEU A 286 -12.71 -8.53 -16.61
C LEU A 286 -11.63 -9.36 -17.30
N GLU A 287 -11.72 -10.70 -17.25
CA GLU A 287 -10.83 -11.60 -18.00
C GLU A 287 -10.89 -11.35 -19.50
N LYS A 288 -12.11 -11.19 -20.05
CA LYS A 288 -12.31 -10.88 -21.47
C LYS A 288 -11.66 -9.56 -21.90
N HIS A 289 -11.52 -8.61 -20.97
CA HIS A 289 -10.88 -7.32 -21.23
C HIS A 289 -9.38 -7.30 -20.84
N GLY A 290 -8.78 -8.47 -20.60
CA GLY A 290 -7.33 -8.62 -20.42
C GLY A 290 -6.84 -8.42 -18.99
N VAL A 291 -7.73 -8.41 -18.00
CA VAL A 291 -7.35 -8.45 -16.58
C VAL A 291 -7.14 -9.90 -16.19
N ALA A 292 -5.94 -10.27 -15.74
CA ALA A 292 -5.61 -11.62 -15.31
C ALA A 292 -5.14 -11.62 -13.85
N ASP A 293 -5.28 -12.77 -13.18
CA ASP A 293 -4.81 -13.02 -11.81
C ASP A 293 -5.38 -12.02 -10.77
N PHE A 294 -6.71 -11.93 -10.70
CA PHE A 294 -7.43 -11.04 -9.78
C PHE A 294 -8.48 -11.79 -8.95
N LYS A 295 -8.83 -11.22 -7.78
CA LYS A 295 -9.87 -11.74 -6.90
C LYS A 295 -10.93 -10.69 -6.66
N LEU A 296 -12.20 -11.03 -6.88
CA LEU A 296 -13.34 -10.18 -6.56
C LEU A 296 -13.94 -10.60 -5.21
N ARG A 297 -14.37 -9.61 -4.42
CA ARG A 297 -15.12 -9.82 -3.18
C ARG A 297 -16.13 -8.70 -2.98
N TRP A 298 -17.26 -9.04 -2.36
CA TRP A 298 -18.21 -8.03 -1.89
C TRP A 298 -17.70 -7.33 -0.65
N THR A 299 -18.03 -6.06 -0.53
CA THR A 299 -17.84 -5.25 0.67
C THR A 299 -19.20 -5.05 1.32
N GLN A 300 -19.28 -5.30 2.63
CA GLN A 300 -20.54 -5.19 3.38
C GLN A 300 -20.50 -3.96 4.29
N THR A 301 -21.66 -3.32 4.42
CA THR A 301 -21.89 -2.24 5.40
C THR A 301 -23.21 -2.58 6.11
N ASP A 302 -23.18 -2.61 7.44
CA ASP A 302 -24.31 -3.03 8.28
C ASP A 302 -24.86 -4.43 7.94
N GLY A 303 -23.96 -5.34 7.53
CA GLY A 303 -24.31 -6.71 7.16
C GLY A 303 -24.96 -6.87 5.78
N LEU A 304 -25.09 -5.79 5.00
CA LEU A 304 -25.65 -5.80 3.65
C LEU A 304 -24.61 -5.38 2.61
N THR A 305 -24.67 -6.01 1.43
CA THR A 305 -23.81 -5.66 0.28
C THR A 305 -24.47 -4.58 -0.59
N PHE A 306 -25.79 -4.65 -0.76
CA PHE A 306 -26.56 -3.73 -1.59
C PHE A 306 -27.57 -2.95 -0.76
N HIS A 307 -27.51 -1.62 -0.88
CA HIS A 307 -28.44 -0.71 -0.21
C HIS A 307 -29.36 -0.07 -1.25
N LYS A 308 -30.66 -0.01 -0.94
CA LYS A 308 -31.63 0.69 -1.78
C LYS A 308 -31.34 2.19 -1.72
N GLU A 309 -31.11 2.81 -2.88
CA GLU A 309 -30.91 4.25 -2.98
C GLU A 309 -32.22 4.96 -2.55
N LYS A 310 -32.17 5.73 -1.46
CA LYS A 310 -33.33 6.51 -1.01
C LYS A 310 -33.54 7.63 -2.02
N LYS A 311 -34.71 7.66 -2.68
CA LYS A 311 -35.11 8.82 -3.48
C LYS A 311 -35.26 10.02 -2.55
N THR A 312 -34.35 10.99 -2.65
CA THR A 312 -34.55 12.31 -2.05
C THR A 312 -35.75 12.93 -2.76
N LYS A 313 -36.81 13.24 -2.02
CA LYS A 313 -37.91 14.03 -2.56
C LYS A 313 -37.37 15.44 -2.78
N GLU A 314 -37.36 15.89 -4.04
CA GLU A 314 -37.27 17.32 -4.39
C GLU A 314 -38.48 18.08 -3.84
#